data_AF-Q89UU7-F1
#
_entry.id   AF-Q89UU7-F1
#
_cell.length_a   1.000
_cell.length_b   1.000
_cell.length_c   1.000
_cell.angle_alpha   90.00
_cell.angle_beta   90.00
_cell.angle_gamma   90.00
#
_symmetry.space_group_name_H-M   'P 1'
#
loop_
_entity.id
_entity.type
_entity.pdbx_description
1 polymer ?
#
loop_
_entity_poly.entity_id
_entity_poly.type
_entity_poly.pdbx_seq_one_letter_code
_entity_poly.pdbx_strand_id
1 'polypeptide(L)'
;MAAIWNDAYDVALFPRGGSEMQVNEERFALMLGHAALSVWGEMPRDIQESLFEIAVQGHPEDRDPLAKLLHDRHPRTVHSD
;
A
#
# COMPACT_ATOMS: atom_id res chain seq x y z
N MET A 1 -59.96 -9.12 -15.11
CA MET A 1 -59.25 -9.48 -13.87
C MET A 1 -58.02 -8.58 -13.75
N ALA A 2 -58.16 -7.44 -13.07
CA ALA A 2 -57.06 -6.50 -12.84
C ALA A 2 -56.34 -6.82 -11.53
N ALA A 3 -55.00 -6.73 -11.55
CA ALA A 3 -54.14 -6.18 -10.49
C ALA A 3 -52.69 -6.20 -11.06
N ILE A 4 -52.09 -5.09 -11.52
CA ILE A 4 -51.55 -3.92 -10.81
C ILE A 4 -50.09 -4.13 -10.32
N TRP A 5 -49.16 -3.46 -11.05
CA TRP A 5 -47.90 -2.79 -10.62
C TRP A 5 -46.73 -3.64 -10.06
N ASN A 6 -45.42 -3.33 -10.20
CA ASN A 6 -44.61 -2.32 -10.89
C ASN A 6 -43.13 -2.63 -10.56
N ASP A 7 -42.21 -2.25 -11.44
CA ASP A 7 -40.76 -2.06 -11.23
C ASP A 7 -40.40 -1.62 -9.80
N ALA A 8 -39.29 -2.15 -9.22
CA ALA A 8 -38.31 -1.35 -8.43
C ALA A 8 -37.31 -2.14 -7.54
N TYR A 9 -37.37 -3.47 -7.36
CA TYR A 9 -36.53 -4.12 -6.32
C TYR A 9 -35.86 -5.44 -6.68
N ASP A 10 -35.33 -5.58 -7.90
CA ASP A 10 -34.42 -6.70 -8.22
C ASP A 10 -32.99 -6.23 -8.56
N VAL A 11 -32.51 -5.24 -7.79
CA VAL A 11 -31.12 -4.71 -7.83
C VAL A 11 -30.33 -5.09 -6.56
N ALA A 12 -30.81 -6.02 -5.73
CA ALA A 12 -30.28 -6.19 -4.37
C ALA A 12 -29.74 -7.58 -3.98
N LEU A 13 -29.34 -8.47 -4.90
CA LEU A 13 -28.80 -9.79 -4.50
C LEU A 13 -27.53 -10.28 -5.23
N PHE A 14 -26.79 -9.41 -5.91
CA PHE A 14 -25.38 -9.69 -6.24
C PHE A 14 -24.47 -9.03 -5.20
N PRO A 15 -23.86 -9.78 -4.26
CA PRO A 15 -22.78 -9.24 -3.47
C PRO A 15 -21.58 -8.98 -4.40
N ARG A 16 -21.08 -7.75 -4.36
CA ARG A 16 -19.82 -7.32 -4.97
C ARG A 16 -18.72 -8.32 -4.62
N GLY A 17 -18.27 -9.12 -5.59
CA GLY A 17 -17.03 -9.91 -5.49
C GLY A 17 -15.75 -9.07 -5.49
N GLY A 18 -15.86 -7.74 -5.37
CA GLY A 18 -14.76 -6.79 -5.39
C GLY A 18 -14.53 -6.08 -4.05
N SER A 19 -14.92 -6.63 -2.89
CA SER A 19 -14.89 -5.86 -1.63
C SER A 19 -14.25 -6.54 -0.40
N GLU A 20 -13.80 -7.79 -0.47
CA GLU A 20 -13.01 -8.38 0.63
C GLU A 20 -11.55 -8.63 0.24
N MET A 21 -11.31 -9.12 -0.97
CA MET A 21 -9.95 -9.43 -1.43
C MET A 21 -9.10 -8.18 -1.64
N GLN A 22 -9.67 -7.10 -2.19
CA GLN A 22 -8.98 -5.79 -2.30
C GLN A 22 -8.71 -5.16 -0.93
N VAL A 23 -9.65 -5.25 0.01
CA VAL A 23 -9.45 -4.77 1.39
C VAL A 23 -8.32 -5.54 2.08
N ASN A 24 -8.21 -6.84 1.80
CA ASN A 24 -7.12 -7.65 2.30
C ASN A 24 -5.78 -7.27 1.65
N GLU A 25 -5.75 -7.00 0.34
CA GLU A 25 -4.54 -6.60 -0.36
C GLU A 25 -3.98 -5.27 0.13
N GLU A 26 -4.82 -4.23 0.24
CA GLU A 26 -4.41 -2.93 0.79
C GLU A 26 -3.90 -3.06 2.23
N ARG A 27 -4.60 -3.85 3.06
CA ARG A 27 -4.18 -4.13 4.43
C ARG A 27 -2.83 -4.85 4.48
N PHE A 28 -2.59 -5.83 3.62
CA PHE A 28 -1.33 -6.56 3.58
C PHE A 28 -0.19 -5.68 3.05
N ALA A 29 -0.46 -4.83 2.06
CA ALA A 29 0.51 -3.85 1.57
C ALA A 29 0.94 -2.88 2.69
N LEU A 30 0.01 -2.38 3.49
CA LEU A 30 0.32 -1.55 4.66
C LEU A 30 1.14 -2.31 5.71
N MET A 31 0.77 -3.56 6.03
CA MET A 31 1.51 -4.39 6.98
C MET A 31 2.95 -4.64 6.52
N LEU A 32 3.13 -4.99 5.24
CA LEU A 32 4.45 -5.20 4.63
C LEU A 32 5.25 -3.89 4.59
N GLY A 33 4.63 -2.77 4.22
CA GLY A 33 5.26 -1.45 4.21
C GLY A 33 5.76 -1.05 5.61
N HIS A 34 4.97 -1.28 6.65
CA HIS A 34 5.38 -1.01 8.04
C HIS A 34 6.54 -1.91 8.49
N ALA A 35 6.51 -3.20 8.14
CA ALA A 35 7.61 -4.12 8.43
C ALA A 35 8.89 -3.68 7.71
N ALA A 36 8.78 -3.33 6.43
CA ALA A 36 9.89 -2.82 5.63
C ALA A 36 10.46 -1.53 6.21
N LEU A 37 9.63 -0.57 6.62
CA LEU A 37 10.08 0.65 7.29
C LEU A 37 10.81 0.37 8.62
N SER A 38 10.43 -0.68 9.34
CA SER A 38 11.05 -1.03 10.62
C SER A 38 12.46 -1.61 10.46
N VAL A 39 12.70 -2.38 9.40
CA VAL A 39 13.99 -3.05 9.14
C VAL A 39 14.80 -2.37 8.04
N TRP A 40 14.35 -1.20 7.56
CA TRP A 40 14.91 -0.52 6.38
C TRP A 40 16.45 -0.39 6.44
N GLY A 41 16.99 0.11 7.54
CA GLY A 41 18.44 0.30 7.70
C GLY A 41 19.27 -0.98 7.78
N GLU A 42 18.64 -2.12 8.04
CA GLU A 42 19.27 -3.45 8.08
C GLU A 42 19.21 -4.17 6.73
N MET A 43 18.37 -3.70 5.81
CA MET A 43 18.23 -4.31 4.49
C MET A 43 19.50 -4.13 3.63
N PRO A 44 19.81 -5.10 2.78
CA PRO A 44 20.78 -4.92 1.70
C PRO A 44 20.42 -3.72 0.81
N ARG A 45 21.44 -3.01 0.35
CA ARG A 45 21.30 -1.77 -0.44
C ARG A 45 20.52 -1.97 -1.74
N ASP A 46 20.74 -3.08 -2.44
CA ASP A 46 20.03 -3.42 -3.68
C ASP A 46 18.52 -3.62 -3.45
N ILE A 47 18.13 -4.18 -2.30
CA ILE A 47 16.73 -4.32 -1.90
C ILE A 47 16.12 -2.97 -1.54
N GLN A 48 16.87 -2.10 -0.84
CA GLN A 48 16.44 -0.72 -0.57
C GLN A 48 16.19 0.05 -1.87
N GLU A 49 17.16 0.05 -2.79
CA GLU A 49 17.05 0.75 -4.08
C GLU A 49 15.86 0.21 -4.90
N SER A 50 15.67 -1.10 -4.95
CA SER A 50 14.55 -1.72 -5.68
C SER A 50 13.19 -1.34 -5.08
N LEU A 51 13.04 -1.43 -3.76
CA LEU A 51 11.79 -1.06 -3.08
C LEU A 51 11.48 0.44 -3.22
N PHE A 52 12.51 1.29 -3.14
CA PHE A 52 12.35 2.72 -3.31
C PHE A 52 11.87 3.08 -4.72
N GLU A 53 12.54 2.57 -5.76
CA GLU A 53 12.18 2.85 -7.15
C GLU A 53 10.77 2.33 -7.48
N ILE A 54 10.38 1.16 -6.97
CA ILE A 54 9.01 0.64 -7.13
C ILE A 54 7.99 1.52 -6.41
N ALA A 55 8.28 1.97 -5.18
CA ALA A 55 7.34 2.76 -4.38
C ALA A 55 7.08 4.16 -4.96
N VAL A 56 8.07 4.78 -5.60
CA VAL A 56 7.93 6.11 -6.23
C VAL A 56 7.48 6.02 -7.69
N GLN A 57 7.35 4.81 -8.25
CA GLN A 57 6.91 4.62 -9.63
C GLN A 57 5.48 5.14 -9.81
N GLY A 58 5.32 6.17 -10.63
CA GLY A 58 4.03 6.84 -10.83
C GLY A 58 3.71 7.94 -9.81
N HIS A 59 4.62 8.18 -8.85
CA HIS A 59 4.51 9.19 -7.79
C HIS A 59 5.80 10.02 -7.68
N PRO A 60 6.21 10.73 -8.75
CA PRO A 60 7.47 11.50 -8.76
C PRO A 60 7.53 12.58 -7.66
N GLU A 61 6.39 13.11 -7.25
CA GLU A 61 6.26 14.08 -6.16
C GLU A 61 6.62 13.53 -4.78
N ASP A 62 6.46 12.22 -4.58
CA ASP A 62 6.72 11.55 -3.30
C ASP A 62 8.17 11.07 -3.17
N ARG A 63 8.95 11.17 -4.24
CA ARG A 63 10.35 10.72 -4.28
C ARG A 63 11.21 11.40 -3.22
N ASP A 64 11.22 12.73 -3.19
CA ASP A 64 12.04 13.49 -2.27
C ASP A 64 11.58 13.36 -0.80
N PRO A 65 10.26 13.45 -0.48
CA PRO A 65 9.75 13.18 0.85
C PRO A 65 10.08 11.76 1.36
N LEU A 66 9.91 10.75 0.51
CA LEU A 66 10.18 9.36 0.87
C LEU A 66 11.68 9.12 1.10
N ALA A 67 12.54 9.66 0.23
CA ALA A 67 13.99 9.56 0.41
C ALA A 67 14.41 10.12 1.78
N LYS A 68 13.90 11.30 2.15
CA LYS A 68 14.18 11.91 3.46
C LYS A 68 13.72 11.03 4.63
N LEU A 69 12.49 10.50 4.55
CA LEU A 69 11.92 9.62 5.57
C LEU A 69 12.77 8.35 5.79
N LEU A 70 13.32 7.80 4.71
CA LEU A 70 14.15 6.59 4.72
C LEU A 70 15.57 6.92 5.20
N HIS A 71 16.13 8.06 4.81
CA HIS A 71 17.42 8.57 5.31
C HIS A 71 17.43 8.72 6.84
N ASP A 72 16.35 9.22 7.45
CA ASP A 72 16.24 9.33 8.91
C ASP A 72 16.17 7.97 9.62
N ARG A 73 15.80 6.91 8.89
CA ARG A 73 15.72 5.53 9.40
C ARG A 73 16.99 4.72 9.19
N HIS A 74 17.92 5.19 8.36
CA HIS A 74 19.24 4.59 8.35
C HIS A 74 19.90 4.88 9.71
N PRO A 75 20.39 3.85 10.41
CA PRO A 75 21.34 4.08 11.48
C PRO A 75 22.44 4.94 10.87
N ARG A 76 22.61 6.18 11.35
CA ARG A 76 23.85 6.90 11.09
C ARG A 76 24.90 5.95 11.60
N THR A 77 25.68 5.35 10.71
CA THR A 77 26.81 4.55 11.10
C THR A 77 27.59 5.47 12.02
N VAL A 78 27.53 5.16 13.31
CA VAL A 78 28.50 5.62 14.28
C VAL A 78 29.80 5.06 13.75
N HIS A 79 30.45 5.86 12.91
CA HIS A 79 31.86 5.73 12.66
C HIS A 79 32.46 5.93 14.05
N SER A 80 32.79 4.83 14.72
CA SER A 80 33.75 4.87 15.79
C SER A 80 35.04 5.37 15.15
N ASP A 81 35.41 6.62 15.47
CA ASP A 81 36.80 7.08 15.37
C ASP A 81 37.73 6.15 16.17
#